data_AF-A0A494RA76-F1
#
_entry.id   AF-A0A494RA76-F1
#
_cell.length_a   1.000
_cell.length_b   1.000
_cell.length_c   1.000
_cell.angle_alpha   90.00
_cell.angle_beta   90.00
_cell.angle_gamma   90.00
#
_symmetry.space_group_name_H-M   'P 1'
#
loop_
_entity.id
_entity.type
_entity.pdbx_description
1 polymer ?
#
loop_
_entity_poly.entity_id
_entity_poly.type
_entity_poly.pdbx_seq_one_letter_code
_entity_poly.pdbx_strand_id
1 'polypeptide(L)'
;MFREAPDQWKATQTFGLTYGWSQSVHDPNGVVSMLSLARSSHPVTEGEFFEKAAKVLWLCNQLHSAMLERCHLHHRLEIHIIRLSCRELEVLKWTADGKIASDIGMILGLSTRTVNFHISSAMKKLGANNKTSAVVMAAKSGLL
;
A
#
# COMPACT_ATOMS: atom_id res chain seq x y z
N MET A 1 16.91 -15.11 -1.45
CA MET A 1 17.01 -13.77 -0.85
C MET A 1 18.45 -13.35 -0.55
N PHE A 2 19.34 -14.21 -0.02
CA PHE A 2 20.72 -13.82 0.33
C PHE A 2 21.84 -14.32 -0.60
N ARG A 3 21.50 -14.71 -1.84
CA ARG A 3 22.50 -15.25 -2.79
C ARG A 3 23.60 -14.22 -3.13
N GLU A 4 23.25 -12.94 -3.07
CA GLU A 4 24.12 -11.81 -3.38
C GLU A 4 24.81 -11.20 -2.13
N ALA A 5 24.48 -11.68 -0.92
CA ALA A 5 25.04 -11.18 0.34
C ALA A 5 25.24 -12.30 1.38
N PRO A 6 26.13 -13.27 1.10
CA PRO A 6 26.33 -14.44 1.96
C PRO A 6 26.88 -14.09 3.35
N ASP A 7 27.68 -13.03 3.46
CA ASP A 7 28.27 -12.63 4.75
C ASP A 7 27.24 -12.02 5.69
N GLN A 8 26.29 -11.24 5.14
CA GLN A 8 25.16 -10.72 5.90
C GLN A 8 24.29 -11.86 6.42
N TRP A 9 24.06 -12.89 5.60
CA TRP A 9 23.32 -14.07 6.01
C TRP A 9 24.00 -14.84 7.15
N LYS A 10 25.30 -15.11 7.03
CA LYS A 10 26.08 -15.74 8.10
C LYS A 10 26.02 -14.94 9.39
N ALA A 11 26.15 -13.61 9.32
CA ALA A 11 26.04 -12.73 10.48
C ALA A 11 24.64 -12.80 11.12
N THR A 12 23.56 -12.83 10.34
CA THR A 12 22.20 -12.96 10.93
C THR A 12 21.98 -14.31 11.62
N GLN A 13 22.60 -15.38 11.12
CA GLN A 13 22.52 -16.70 11.74
C GLN A 13 23.19 -16.74 13.13
N THR A 14 24.25 -15.96 13.37
CA THR A 14 24.88 -15.88 14.70
C THR A 14 23.97 -15.24 15.75
N PHE A 15 22.97 -14.45 15.31
CA PHE A 15 21.91 -13.90 16.18
C PHE A 15 20.67 -14.81 16.26
N GLY A 16 20.75 -16.03 15.74
CA GLY A 16 19.65 -17.00 15.75
C GLY A 16 18.56 -16.76 14.71
N LEU A 17 18.78 -15.86 13.75
CA LEU A 17 17.85 -15.59 12.65
C LEU A 17 18.10 -16.56 11.48
N THR A 18 17.86 -17.85 11.71
CA THR A 18 18.23 -18.91 10.75
C THR A 18 17.04 -19.42 9.94
N TYR A 19 15.91 -19.67 10.62
CA TYR A 19 14.68 -20.13 9.99
C TYR A 19 13.57 -19.16 10.38
N GLY A 20 12.87 -18.60 9.40
CA GLY A 20 11.87 -17.58 9.68
C GLY A 20 10.75 -17.53 8.67
N TRP A 21 9.70 -16.83 9.08
CA TRP A 21 8.51 -16.55 8.29
C TRP A 21 8.13 -15.09 8.48
N SER A 22 7.98 -14.38 7.37
CA SER A 22 7.46 -13.01 7.32
C SER A 22 6.05 -13.01 6.78
N GLN A 23 5.10 -12.46 7.55
CA GLN A 23 3.71 -12.26 7.16
C GLN A 23 3.48 -10.75 6.97
N SER A 24 2.96 -10.35 5.81
CA SER A 24 2.57 -8.95 5.57
C SER A 24 1.07 -8.73 5.67
N VAL A 25 0.69 -7.50 5.98
CA VAL A 25 -0.67 -6.96 5.90
C VAL A 25 -0.60 -5.62 5.16
N HIS A 26 -1.54 -5.42 4.24
CA HIS A 26 -1.74 -4.17 3.49
C HIS A 26 -3.09 -3.61 3.87
N ASP A 27 -3.13 -2.34 4.28
CA ASP A 27 -4.37 -1.67 4.64
C ASP A 27 -4.91 -0.81 3.49
N PRO A 28 -6.19 -0.39 3.55
CA PRO A 28 -6.78 0.48 2.52
C PRO A 28 -6.14 1.88 2.43
N ASN A 29 -5.38 2.32 3.44
CA ASN A 29 -4.70 3.61 3.44
C ASN A 29 -3.31 3.54 2.76
N GLY A 30 -2.92 2.38 2.25
CA GLY A 30 -1.62 2.14 1.62
C GLY A 30 -0.49 1.86 2.62
N VAL A 31 -0.81 1.69 3.91
CA VAL A 31 0.16 1.28 4.93
C VAL A 31 0.40 -0.22 4.80
N VAL A 32 1.68 -0.59 4.85
CA VAL A 32 2.10 -1.98 4.86
C VAL A 32 2.81 -2.27 6.17
N SER A 33 2.43 -3.37 6.82
CA SER A 33 3.13 -3.90 7.99
C SER A 33 3.61 -5.31 7.73
N MET A 34 4.71 -5.67 8.38
CA MET A 34 5.32 -6.99 8.26
C MET A 34 5.66 -7.52 9.66
N LEU A 35 5.15 -8.69 9.99
CA LEU A 35 5.52 -9.47 11.16
C LEU A 35 6.53 -10.54 10.73
N SER A 36 7.75 -10.47 11.25
CA SER A 36 8.81 -11.45 11.00
C SER A 36 9.09 -12.26 12.26
N LEU A 37 8.93 -13.58 12.18
CA LEU A 37 9.24 -14.53 13.24
C LEU A 37 10.45 -15.36 12.81
N ALA A 38 11.41 -15.59 13.71
CA ALA A 38 12.61 -16.36 13.41
C ALA A 38 13.08 -17.22 14.60
N ARG A 39 13.77 -18.32 14.29
CA ARG A 39 14.40 -19.22 15.26
C ARG A 39 15.68 -19.85 14.70
N SER A 40 16.52 -20.36 15.59
CA SER A 40 17.81 -21.01 15.26
C SER A 40 17.73 -22.53 15.15
N SER A 41 16.70 -23.16 15.72
CA SER A 41 16.69 -24.59 16.00
C SER A 41 16.34 -25.47 14.81
N HIS A 42 15.21 -25.24 14.13
CA HIS A 42 14.73 -26.08 13.04
C HIS A 42 13.92 -25.31 11.98
N PRO A 43 13.90 -25.79 10.72
CA PRO A 43 13.09 -25.18 9.65
C PRO A 43 11.61 -25.09 10.01
N VAL A 44 10.90 -24.11 9.44
CA VAL A 44 9.44 -24.07 9.45
C VAL A 44 8.95 -25.15 8.50
N THR A 45 8.29 -26.18 9.02
CA THR A 45 7.75 -27.27 8.20
C THR A 45 6.45 -26.85 7.53
N GLU A 46 6.05 -27.53 6.46
CA GLU A 46 4.75 -27.30 5.81
C GLU A 46 3.59 -27.53 6.78
N GLY A 47 3.64 -28.61 7.57
CA GLY A 47 2.61 -28.89 8.59
C GLY A 47 2.48 -27.79 9.63
N GLU A 48 3.61 -27.29 10.15
CA GLU A 48 3.60 -26.16 11.08
C GLU A 48 3.04 -24.89 10.43
N PHE A 49 3.42 -24.62 9.18
CA PHE A 49 2.93 -23.47 8.43
C PHE A 49 1.40 -23.54 8.29
N PHE A 50 0.84 -24.66 7.83
CA PHE A 50 -0.61 -24.81 7.70
C PHE A 50 -1.35 -24.69 9.03
N GLU A 51 -0.81 -25.26 10.11
CA GLU A 51 -1.42 -25.19 11.44
C GLU A 51 -1.44 -23.74 12.00
N LYS A 52 -0.39 -22.96 11.71
CA LYS A 52 -0.18 -21.62 12.29
C LYS A 52 -0.52 -20.47 11.36
N ALA A 53 -0.72 -20.71 10.07
CA ALA A 53 -1.07 -19.74 9.02
C ALA A 53 -2.10 -18.72 9.51
N ALA A 54 -3.27 -19.20 9.91
CA ALA A 54 -4.38 -18.36 10.35
C ALA A 54 -4.05 -17.55 11.61
N LYS A 55 -3.35 -18.14 12.59
CA LYS A 55 -2.99 -17.49 13.86
C LYS A 55 -2.00 -16.35 13.65
N VAL A 56 -0.98 -16.56 12.81
CA VAL A 56 0.02 -15.52 12.52
C VAL A 56 -0.56 -14.42 11.64
N LEU A 57 -1.42 -14.76 10.67
CA LEU A 57 -2.16 -13.76 9.91
C LEU A 57 -3.03 -12.90 10.83
N TRP A 58 -3.79 -13.53 11.73
CA TRP A 58 -4.61 -12.83 12.71
C TRP A 58 -3.74 -11.94 13.61
N LEU A 59 -2.64 -12.47 14.15
CA LEU A 59 -1.71 -11.70 15.00
C LEU A 59 -1.11 -10.51 14.25
N CYS A 60 -0.72 -10.70 12.99
CA CYS A 60 -0.17 -9.63 12.15
C CYS A 60 -1.20 -8.50 11.94
N ASN A 61 -2.47 -8.84 11.70
CA ASN A 61 -3.55 -7.85 11.58
C ASN A 61 -3.79 -7.11 12.91
N GLN A 62 -3.85 -7.83 14.03
CA GLN A 62 -4.03 -7.22 15.35
C GLN A 62 -2.88 -6.28 15.72
N LEU A 63 -1.64 -6.67 15.44
CA LEU A 63 -0.46 -5.83 15.67
C LEU A 63 -0.47 -4.60 14.77
N HIS A 64 -0.84 -4.75 13.49
CA HIS A 64 -0.96 -3.64 12.56
C HIS A 64 -1.94 -2.57 13.09
N SER A 65 -3.16 -2.96 13.44
CA SER A 65 -4.17 -2.04 14.00
C SER A 65 -3.69 -1.40 15.31
N ALA A 66 -3.15 -2.20 16.24
CA ALA A 66 -2.67 -1.69 17.52
C ALA A 66 -1.50 -0.72 17.37
N MET A 67 -0.57 -0.97 16.43
CA MET A 67 0.53 -0.05 16.14
C MET A 67 0.04 1.27 15.56
N LEU A 68 -0.92 1.23 14.64
CA LEU A 68 -1.49 2.43 14.04
C LEU A 68 -2.22 3.30 15.09
N GLU A 69 -3.03 2.68 15.94
CA GLU A 69 -3.80 3.37 16.98
C GLU A 69 -2.91 3.87 18.15
N ARG A 70 -2.08 3.00 18.71
CA ARG A 70 -1.38 3.26 19.98
C ARG A 70 -0.04 3.97 19.82
N CYS A 71 0.64 3.80 18.69
CA CYS A 71 1.92 4.46 18.45
C CYS A 71 1.77 5.82 17.77
N HIS A 72 0.54 6.34 17.62
CA HIS A 72 0.22 7.55 16.86
C HIS A 72 0.86 7.57 15.47
N LEU A 73 1.06 6.39 14.88
CA LEU A 73 1.74 6.26 13.58
C LEU A 73 0.92 6.90 12.47
N HIS A 74 -0.41 7.00 12.60
CA HIS A 74 -1.23 7.79 11.68
C HIS A 74 -0.73 9.23 11.51
N HIS A 75 -0.34 9.88 12.61
CA HIS A 75 0.13 11.27 12.57
C HIS A 75 1.55 11.38 12.01
N ARG A 76 2.42 10.43 12.35
CA ARG A 76 3.81 10.37 11.85
C ARG A 76 3.94 9.93 10.38
N LEU A 77 3.04 9.07 9.92
CA LEU A 77 3.01 8.56 8.54
C LEU A 77 2.31 9.55 7.60
N GLU A 78 1.94 10.75 8.07
CA GLU A 78 1.18 11.74 7.32
C GLU A 78 0.03 11.08 6.56
N ILE A 79 -0.76 10.24 7.25
CA ILE A 79 -1.94 9.60 6.65
C ILE A 79 -2.99 10.68 6.46
N HIS A 80 -2.80 11.46 5.40
CA HIS A 80 -3.73 12.46 4.92
C HIS A 80 -4.83 11.68 4.24
N ILE A 81 -6.02 11.68 4.85
CA ILE A 81 -7.21 11.19 4.18
C ILE A 81 -7.49 12.19 3.04
N ILE A 82 -6.97 11.88 1.86
CA ILE A 82 -7.15 12.72 0.67
C ILE A 82 -8.61 12.56 0.25
N ARG A 83 -9.42 13.58 0.52
CA ARG A 83 -10.83 13.61 0.12
C ARG A 83 -10.97 14.20 -1.28
N LEU A 84 -11.03 13.31 -2.26
CA LEU A 84 -11.50 13.66 -3.60
C LEU A 84 -13.03 13.67 -3.63
N SER A 85 -13.60 14.60 -4.39
CA SER A 85 -15.02 14.59 -4.74
C SER A 85 -15.33 13.41 -5.66
N CYS A 86 -16.59 12.99 -5.72
CA CYS A 86 -17.03 11.93 -6.64
C CYS A 86 -16.63 12.23 -8.09
N ARG A 87 -16.75 13.48 -8.54
CA ARG A 87 -16.37 13.88 -9.90
C ARG A 87 -14.87 13.85 -10.16
N GLU A 88 -14.05 14.26 -9.20
CA GLU A 88 -12.58 14.12 -9.32
C GLU A 88 -12.17 12.65 -9.41
N LEU A 89 -12.83 11.78 -8.64
CA LEU A 89 -12.55 10.35 -8.60
C LEU A 89 -13.00 9.65 -9.91
N GLU A 90 -14.19 9.96 -10.41
CA GLU A 90 -14.66 9.48 -11.73
C GLU A 90 -13.72 9.89 -12.86
N VAL A 91 -13.29 11.16 -12.90
CA VAL A 91 -12.37 11.66 -13.92
C VAL A 91 -11.00 10.99 -13.81
N LEU A 92 -10.48 10.80 -12.59
CA LEU A 92 -9.21 10.09 -12.38
C LEU A 92 -9.28 8.61 -12.76
N LYS A 93 -10.41 7.92 -12.52
CA LYS A 93 -10.61 6.52 -12.94
C LYS A 93 -10.46 6.36 -14.45
N TRP A 94 -11.17 7.17 -15.24
CA TRP A 94 -11.01 7.13 -16.69
C TRP A 94 -9.62 7.57 -17.16
N THR A 95 -8.99 8.49 -16.43
CA THR A 95 -7.60 8.87 -16.69
C THR A 95 -6.63 7.71 -16.43
N ALA A 96 -6.89 6.90 -15.40
CA ALA A 96 -6.12 5.70 -15.07
C ALA A 96 -6.26 4.62 -16.15
N ASP A 97 -7.44 4.51 -16.76
CA ASP A 97 -7.71 3.66 -17.92
C ASP A 97 -7.13 4.22 -19.24
N GLY A 98 -6.38 5.33 -19.18
CA GLY A 98 -5.67 5.91 -20.32
C GLY A 98 -6.52 6.81 -21.22
N LYS A 99 -7.74 7.19 -20.82
CA LYS A 99 -8.59 8.09 -21.62
C LYS A 99 -8.04 9.52 -21.64
N ILE A 100 -8.19 10.18 -22.78
CA ILE A 100 -7.89 11.60 -22.93
C ILE A 100 -9.09 12.46 -22.49
N ALA A 101 -8.87 13.72 -22.12
CA ALA A 101 -9.89 14.56 -21.51
C ALA A 101 -11.14 14.78 -22.39
N SER A 102 -11.00 14.75 -23.72
CA SER A 102 -12.12 14.82 -24.66
C SER A 102 -13.02 13.58 -24.56
N ASP A 103 -12.43 12.39 -24.49
CA ASP A 103 -13.15 11.12 -24.39
C ASP A 103 -13.84 11.00 -23.04
N ILE A 104 -13.14 11.41 -21.97
CA ILE A 104 -13.73 11.47 -20.62
C ILE A 104 -14.93 12.43 -20.61
N GLY A 105 -14.82 13.57 -21.28
CA GLY A 105 -15.92 14.52 -21.43
C GLY A 105 -17.13 13.90 -22.12
N MET A 106 -16.90 13.14 -23.18
CA MET A 106 -17.94 12.39 -23.88
C MET A 106 -18.60 11.33 -22.98
N ILE A 107 -17.80 10.57 -22.23
CA ILE A 107 -18.28 9.50 -21.34
C ILE A 107 -19.10 10.07 -20.17
N LEU A 108 -18.65 11.17 -19.55
CA LEU A 108 -19.26 11.73 -18.34
C LEU A 108 -20.28 12.85 -18.62
N GLY A 109 -20.49 13.22 -19.88
CA GLY A 109 -21.36 14.34 -20.25
C GLY A 109 -20.82 15.71 -19.81
N LEU A 110 -19.51 15.90 -19.88
CA LEU A 110 -18.79 17.10 -19.44
C LEU A 110 -18.01 17.73 -20.60
N SER A 111 -17.74 19.04 -20.52
CA SER A 111 -16.79 19.66 -21.45
C SER A 111 -15.36 19.23 -21.14
N THR A 112 -14.47 19.18 -22.15
CA THR A 112 -13.03 18.94 -21.97
C THR A 112 -12.42 19.91 -20.94
N ARG A 113 -12.89 21.16 -20.91
CA ARG A 113 -12.48 22.17 -19.93
C ARG A 113 -12.86 21.78 -18.50
N THR A 114 -14.08 21.27 -18.30
CA THR A 114 -14.57 20.81 -16.99
C THR A 114 -13.81 19.58 -16.51
N VAL A 115 -13.50 18.65 -17.41
CA VAL A 115 -12.65 17.48 -17.10
C VAL A 115 -11.26 17.94 -16.65
N ASN A 116 -10.62 18.84 -17.41
CA ASN A 116 -9.30 19.38 -17.05
C ASN A 116 -9.34 20.12 -15.70
N PHE A 117 -10.42 20.84 -15.39
CA PHE A 117 -10.61 21.47 -14.08
C PHE A 117 -10.62 20.43 -12.94
N HIS A 118 -11.35 19.33 -13.09
CA HIS A 118 -11.36 18.24 -12.10
C HIS A 118 -9.99 17.57 -11.96
N ILE A 119 -9.27 17.32 -13.07
CA ILE A 119 -7.89 16.78 -13.03
C ILE A 119 -6.97 17.72 -12.26
N SER A 120 -6.98 19.03 -12.57
CA SER A 120 -6.14 20.02 -11.88
C SER A 120 -6.47 20.14 -10.39
N SER A 121 -7.76 20.09 -10.04
CA SER A 121 -8.20 20.11 -8.64
C SER A 121 -7.75 18.84 -7.89
N ALA A 122 -7.89 17.66 -8.50
CA ALA A 122 -7.43 16.40 -7.93
C ALA A 122 -5.90 16.38 -7.78
N MET A 123 -5.15 16.82 -8.80
CA MET A 123 -3.69 16.96 -8.73
C MET A 123 -3.25 17.82 -7.55
N LYS A 124 -3.90 18.98 -7.34
CA LYS A 124 -3.61 19.88 -6.22
C LYS A 124 -3.87 19.19 -4.87
N LYS A 125 -4.98 18.47 -4.74
CA LYS A 125 -5.33 17.73 -3.50
C LYS A 125 -4.38 16.57 -3.21
N LEU A 126 -3.89 15.92 -4.27
CA LEU A 126 -2.95 14.78 -4.18
C LEU A 126 -1.49 15.23 -4.04
N GLY A 127 -1.17 16.52 -4.18
CA GLY A 127 0.22 17.00 -4.23
C GLY A 127 0.98 16.53 -5.48
N ALA A 128 0.27 16.24 -6.56
CA ALA A 128 0.84 15.67 -7.78
C ALA A 128 1.22 16.75 -8.81
N ASN A 129 2.37 16.57 -9.45
CA ASN A 129 2.88 17.51 -10.46
C ASN A 129 2.34 17.25 -11.88
N ASN A 130 1.76 16.07 -12.12
CA ASN A 130 1.13 15.73 -13.40
C ASN A 130 0.02 14.69 -13.19
N LYS A 131 -0.84 14.52 -14.21
CA LYS A 131 -2.00 13.62 -14.16
C LYS A 131 -1.63 12.15 -13.91
N THR A 132 -0.50 11.69 -14.45
CA THR A 132 -0.02 10.31 -14.25
C THR A 132 0.41 10.08 -12.80
N SER A 133 1.15 11.02 -12.22
CA SER A 133 1.50 11.01 -10.80
C SER A 133 0.25 11.06 -9.92
N ALA A 134 -0.77 11.84 -10.30
CA ALA A 134 -2.02 11.90 -9.57
C ALA A 134 -2.75 10.54 -9.56
N VAL A 135 -2.82 9.86 -10.70
CA VAL A 135 -3.36 8.50 -10.80
C VAL A 135 -2.57 7.53 -9.90
N VAL A 136 -1.24 7.54 -9.95
CA VAL A 136 -0.40 6.66 -9.13
C VAL A 136 -0.59 6.91 -7.64
N MET A 137 -0.64 8.18 -7.22
CA MET A 137 -0.88 8.55 -5.83
C MET A 137 -2.28 8.13 -5.38
N ALA A 138 -3.31 8.39 -6.18
CA ALA A 138 -4.68 7.99 -5.87
C ALA A 138 -4.81 6.46 -5.73
N ALA A 139 -4.17 5.68 -6.61
CA ALA A 139 -4.13 4.21 -6.51
C ALA A 139 -3.40 3.73 -5.24
N LYS A 140 -2.25 4.33 -4.91
CA LYS A 140 -1.49 3.99 -3.69
C LYS A 140 -2.25 4.32 -2.41
N SER A 141 -3.11 5.34 -2.44
CA SER A 141 -3.97 5.75 -1.33
C SER A 141 -5.32 5.03 -1.29
N GLY A 142 -5.53 3.99 -2.12
CA GLY A 142 -6.77 3.21 -2.12
C GLY A 142 -8.01 3.94 -2.65
N LEU A 143 -7.83 5.02 -3.43
CA LEU A 143 -8.92 5.84 -3.96
C LEU A 143 -9.45 5.40 -5.33
N LEU A 144 -8.74 4.52 -6.04
CA LEU A 144 -9.10 4.05 -7.39
C LEU A 144 -9.53 2.59 -7.39
#